data_AF-A0A2T4VPD0-F1
#
_entry.id   AF-A0A2T4VPD0-F1
#
_cell.length_a   1.000
_cell.length_b   1.000
_cell.length_c   1.000
_cell.angle_alpha   90.00
_cell.angle_beta   90.00
_cell.angle_gamma   90.00
#
_symmetry.space_group_name_H-M   'P 1'
#
loop_
_entity.id
_entity.type
_entity.pdbx_description
1 polymer ?
#
loop_
_entity_poly.entity_id
_entity_poly.type
_entity_poly.pdbx_seq_one_letter_code
_entity_poly.pdbx_strand_id
1 'polypeptide(L)'
;MYFPDMGEECQVGRGPEVRAVGWLDIAHPFTRGAVEPSFVEALQQHVKTAWAPFAAAGPHFCQFCPTGPGQRPAGGAGNVWIPSAHHLFIAPELIVHYITAHGYRPPDTFIEAVLACPPQKSPEYIERLRPFYTRVYPGADLPIP
;
A
#
# COMPACT_ATOMS: atom_id res chain seq x y z
N MET A 1 -0.97 -12.96 -4.80
CA MET A 1 -0.06 -12.94 -3.62
C MET A 1 -0.87 -12.34 -2.51
N TYR A 2 -1.08 -13.08 -1.43
CA TYR A 2 -2.04 -12.70 -0.39
C TYR A 2 -1.35 -12.37 0.92
N PHE A 3 -1.75 -11.25 1.53
CA PHE A 3 -1.53 -10.97 2.95
C PHE A 3 -2.84 -10.39 3.50
N PRO A 4 -3.32 -10.85 4.66
CA PRO A 4 -4.57 -10.34 5.22
C PRO A 4 -4.43 -8.86 5.54
N ASP A 5 -5.50 -8.10 5.29
CA ASP A 5 -5.57 -6.72 5.76
C ASP A 5 -5.33 -6.69 7.27
N MET A 6 -4.54 -5.71 7.71
CA MET A 6 -4.07 -5.55 9.09
C MET A 6 -3.11 -6.64 9.59
N GLY A 7 -2.62 -7.53 8.72
CA GLY A 7 -1.57 -8.50 9.05
C GLY A 7 -0.24 -7.83 9.37
N GLU A 8 0.57 -8.46 10.22
CA GLU A 8 1.88 -7.95 10.68
C GLU A 8 3.03 -8.17 9.69
N GLU A 9 2.72 -8.71 8.51
CA GLU A 9 3.69 -8.99 7.47
C GLU A 9 3.08 -8.86 6.07
N CYS A 10 3.94 -8.50 5.12
CA CYS A 10 3.67 -8.42 3.70
C CYS A 10 4.94 -8.77 2.91
N GLN A 11 4.87 -8.72 1.57
CA GLN A 11 5.99 -9.08 0.69
C GLN A 11 7.27 -8.32 1.02
N VAL A 12 7.13 -7.05 1.40
CA VAL A 12 8.27 -6.15 1.57
C VAL A 12 8.50 -5.73 3.02
N GLY A 13 7.77 -6.23 4.01
CA GLY A 13 7.97 -5.78 5.39
C GLY A 13 7.24 -6.64 6.41
N ARG A 14 7.84 -6.78 7.60
CA ARG A 14 7.28 -7.56 8.72
C ARG A 14 7.64 -6.93 10.06
N GLY A 15 6.76 -7.06 11.03
CA GLY A 15 7.00 -6.63 12.41
C GLY A 15 5.71 -6.23 13.14
N PRO A 16 5.78 -6.07 14.48
CA PRO A 16 4.59 -5.84 15.31
C PRO A 16 3.84 -4.54 14.97
N GLU A 17 4.53 -3.56 14.37
CA GLU A 17 3.96 -2.26 13.98
C GLU A 17 3.61 -2.20 12.48
N VAL A 18 3.92 -3.24 11.69
CA VAL A 18 3.58 -3.30 10.26
C VAL A 18 2.11 -3.68 10.11
N ARG A 19 1.42 -3.07 9.16
CA ARG A 19 0.07 -3.47 8.76
C ARG A 19 -0.01 -3.60 7.24
N ALA A 20 -0.16 -4.83 6.76
CA ALA A 20 -0.42 -5.10 5.35
C ALA A 20 -1.82 -4.61 4.98
N VAL A 21 -1.97 -3.95 3.83
CA VAL A 21 -3.28 -3.52 3.30
C VAL A 21 -3.34 -3.71 1.79
N GLY A 22 -4.44 -4.27 1.28
CA GLY A 22 -4.68 -4.37 -0.16
C GLY A 22 -3.86 -5.44 -0.87
N TRP A 23 -3.33 -6.43 -0.15
CA TRP A 23 -2.64 -7.60 -0.71
C TRP A 23 -3.65 -8.70 -1.04
N LEU A 24 -4.50 -8.44 -2.04
CA LEU A 24 -5.66 -9.26 -2.35
C LEU A 24 -5.32 -10.45 -3.26
N ASP A 25 -6.11 -11.51 -3.17
CA ASP A 25 -6.00 -12.71 -4.01
C ASP A 25 -7.39 -13.32 -4.23
N ILE A 26 -7.62 -13.94 -5.39
CA ILE A 26 -8.93 -14.47 -5.78
C ILE A 26 -9.46 -15.56 -4.85
N ALA A 27 -8.57 -16.28 -4.18
CA ALA A 27 -8.94 -17.31 -3.22
C ALA A 27 -9.46 -16.74 -1.89
N HIS A 28 -9.32 -15.42 -1.66
CA HIS A 28 -9.65 -14.78 -0.39
C HIS A 28 -10.70 -13.67 -0.58
N PRO A 29 -11.85 -13.73 0.14
CA PRO A 29 -12.80 -12.64 0.11
C PRO A 29 -12.19 -11.36 0.71
N PHE A 30 -12.67 -10.21 0.25
CA PHE A 30 -12.27 -8.91 0.76
C PHE A 30 -13.48 -8.00 0.97
N THR A 31 -13.34 -7.05 1.89
CA THR A 31 -14.38 -6.08 2.21
C THR A 31 -14.64 -5.17 1.02
N ARG A 32 -15.92 -4.98 0.68
CA ARG A 32 -16.35 -4.09 -0.40
C ARG A 32 -17.21 -2.96 0.14
N GLY A 33 -17.18 -1.82 -0.56
CA GLY A 33 -18.02 -0.68 -0.21
C GLY A 33 -17.49 0.63 -0.80
N ALA A 34 -18.29 1.68 -0.65
CA ALA A 34 -17.90 3.01 -1.07
C ALA A 34 -16.80 3.58 -0.15
N VAL A 35 -15.95 4.42 -0.73
CA VAL A 35 -14.98 5.26 -0.04
C VAL A 35 -15.09 6.68 -0.59
N GLU A 36 -14.70 7.66 0.21
CA GLU A 36 -14.76 9.06 -0.20
C GLU A 36 -13.78 9.35 -1.35
N PRO A 37 -14.19 10.16 -2.36
CA PRO A 37 -13.31 10.52 -3.49
C PRO A 37 -12.00 11.18 -3.05
N SER A 38 -12.03 12.03 -2.01
CA SER A 38 -10.86 12.71 -1.46
C SER A 38 -9.80 11.73 -0.92
N PHE A 39 -10.23 10.60 -0.36
CA PHE A 39 -9.32 9.52 0.04
C PHE A 39 -8.65 8.86 -1.16
N VAL A 40 -9.42 8.59 -2.23
CA VAL A 40 -8.87 7.97 -3.45
C VAL A 40 -7.84 8.88 -4.10
N GLU A 41 -8.12 10.19 -4.19
CA GLU A 41 -7.20 11.19 -4.73
C GLU A 41 -5.91 11.29 -3.91
N ALA A 42 -6.02 11.33 -2.56
CA ALA A 42 -4.86 11.34 -1.68
C ALA A 42 -4.01 10.08 -1.84
N LEU A 43 -4.64 8.90 -1.85
CA LEU A 43 -3.93 7.63 -2.03
C LEU A 43 -3.22 7.55 -3.39
N GLN A 44 -3.87 8.00 -4.47
CA GLN A 44 -3.28 8.07 -5.79
C GLN A 44 -2.02 8.94 -5.81
N GLN A 45 -2.06 10.09 -5.14
CA GLN A 45 -0.90 10.97 -5.05
C GLN A 45 0.25 10.34 -4.27
N HIS A 46 -0.03 9.67 -3.14
CA HIS A 46 0.97 8.91 -2.40
C HIS A 46 1.59 7.79 -3.23
N VAL A 47 0.77 6.96 -3.90
CA VAL A 47 1.27 5.88 -4.76
C VAL A 47 2.13 6.42 -5.91
N LYS A 48 1.69 7.49 -6.58
CA LYS A 48 2.43 8.12 -7.70
C LYS A 48 3.80 8.65 -7.29
N THR A 49 3.93 9.12 -6.06
CA THR A 49 5.14 9.76 -5.54
C THR A 49 5.95 8.88 -4.59
N ALA A 50 5.47 7.66 -4.35
CA ALA A 50 6.07 6.72 -3.41
C ALA A 50 7.56 6.53 -3.67
N TRP A 51 8.29 6.36 -2.58
CA TRP A 51 9.69 5.98 -2.63
C TRP A 51 9.80 4.45 -2.63
N ALA A 52 10.46 3.90 -3.64
CA ALA A 52 10.65 2.46 -3.81
C ALA A 52 12.15 2.12 -3.69
N PRO A 53 12.66 1.85 -2.48
CA PRO A 53 14.08 1.61 -2.24
C PRO A 53 14.55 0.20 -2.64
N PHE A 54 13.62 -0.74 -2.83
CA PHE A 54 13.95 -2.12 -3.17
C PHE A 54 13.67 -2.38 -4.66
N ALA A 55 14.54 -3.17 -5.29
CA ALA A 55 14.21 -3.77 -6.58
C ALA A 55 12.90 -4.57 -6.41
N ALA A 56 11.93 -4.30 -7.28
CA ALA A 56 10.65 -5.00 -7.32
C ALA A 56 10.82 -6.50 -7.04
N ALA A 57 10.18 -7.02 -5.98
CA ALA A 57 10.19 -8.44 -5.62
C ALA A 57 9.31 -9.29 -6.57
N GLY A 58 9.20 -8.87 -7.84
CA GLY A 58 8.25 -9.33 -8.84
C GLY A 58 6.98 -8.47 -8.89
N PRO A 59 6.32 -8.37 -10.06
CA PRO A 59 5.05 -7.67 -10.19
C PRO A 59 3.90 -8.44 -9.54
N HIS A 60 2.97 -7.71 -8.90
CA HIS A 60 1.65 -8.18 -8.54
C HIS A 60 0.69 -7.90 -9.70
N PHE A 61 -0.05 -8.91 -10.14
CA PHE A 61 -1.11 -8.80 -11.15
C PHE A 61 -2.48 -9.00 -10.52
N CYS A 62 -3.45 -8.19 -10.94
CA CYS A 62 -4.84 -8.33 -10.56
C CYS A 62 -5.42 -9.63 -11.13
N GLN A 63 -5.94 -10.49 -10.26
CA GLN A 63 -6.61 -11.74 -10.62
C GLN A 63 -8.12 -11.58 -10.83
N PHE A 64 -8.67 -10.38 -10.54
CA PHE A 64 -10.10 -10.09 -10.61
C PHE A 64 -10.53 -9.46 -11.94
N CYS A 65 -9.57 -8.95 -12.71
CA CYS A 65 -9.83 -8.47 -14.06
C CYS A 65 -10.20 -9.63 -15.00
N PRO A 66 -11.08 -9.41 -15.99
CA PRO A 66 -11.31 -10.38 -17.06
C PRO A 66 -10.00 -10.76 -17.76
N THR A 67 -9.85 -12.05 -18.06
CA THR A 67 -8.72 -12.59 -18.82
C THR A 67 -9.20 -13.12 -20.17
N GLY A 68 -8.53 -12.74 -21.27
CA GLY A 68 -8.89 -13.15 -22.63
C GLY A 68 -7.93 -12.61 -23.68
N PRO A 69 -8.07 -13.01 -24.97
CA PRO A 69 -7.21 -12.52 -26.05
C PRO A 69 -7.19 -10.99 -26.11
N GLY A 70 -5.99 -10.39 -25.98
CA GLY A 70 -5.81 -8.94 -25.99
C GLY A 70 -6.10 -8.24 -24.64
N GLN A 71 -6.58 -8.94 -23.63
CA GLN A 71 -6.76 -8.40 -22.28
C GLN A 71 -5.52 -8.66 -21.44
N ARG A 72 -4.94 -7.60 -20.85
CA ARG A 72 -3.88 -7.71 -19.86
C ARG A 72 -4.43 -7.29 -18.50
N PRO A 73 -4.26 -8.09 -17.44
CA PRO A 73 -4.66 -7.68 -16.11
C PRO A 73 -3.85 -6.44 -15.69
N ALA A 74 -4.47 -5.57 -14.89
CA ALA A 74 -3.72 -4.51 -14.21
C ALA A 74 -2.58 -5.15 -13.41
N GLY A 75 -1.41 -4.52 -13.45
CA GLY A 75 -0.22 -5.05 -12.82
C GLY A 75 0.74 -3.94 -12.43
N GLY A 76 1.60 -4.26 -11.48
CA GLY A 76 2.44 -3.27 -10.83
C GLY A 76 3.41 -3.92 -9.88
N ALA A 77 4.54 -3.28 -9.65
CA ALA A 77 5.58 -3.79 -8.76
C ALA A 77 5.97 -2.76 -7.67
N GLY A 78 5.33 -1.60 -7.68
CA GLY A 78 5.47 -0.56 -6.67
C GLY A 78 4.77 -0.90 -5.37
N ASN A 79 5.24 -0.29 -4.29
CA ASN A 79 4.66 -0.35 -2.97
C ASN A 79 4.59 1.06 -2.38
N VAL A 80 3.66 1.27 -1.47
CA VAL A 80 3.50 2.53 -0.72
C VAL A 80 3.56 2.26 0.77
N TRP A 81 4.27 3.13 1.47
CA TRP A 81 4.41 3.13 2.93
C TRP A 81 3.65 4.34 3.47
N ILE A 82 2.71 4.10 4.38
CA ILE A 82 1.89 5.13 5.00
C ILE A 82 2.09 5.05 6.52
N PRO A 83 2.91 5.94 7.11
CA PRO A 83 3.08 6.00 8.55
C PRO A 83 1.84 6.59 9.23
N SER A 84 1.51 6.05 10.39
CA SER A 84 0.51 6.58 11.31
C SER A 84 1.13 6.80 12.69
N ALA A 85 0.32 7.15 13.69
CA ALA A 85 0.80 7.29 15.07
C ALA A 85 1.35 5.97 15.67
N HIS A 86 0.83 4.82 15.23
CA HIS A 86 1.12 3.51 15.85
C HIS A 86 1.60 2.43 14.88
N HIS A 87 1.33 2.60 13.59
CA HIS A 87 1.61 1.58 12.58
C HIS A 87 2.26 2.17 11.34
N LEU A 88 3.03 1.32 10.68
CA LEU A 88 3.45 1.50 9.30
C LEU A 88 2.58 0.63 8.40
N PHE A 89 1.66 1.25 7.67
CA PHE A 89 0.88 0.55 6.68
C PHE A 89 1.69 0.36 5.40
N ILE A 90 1.61 -0.83 4.82
CA ILE A 90 2.32 -1.18 3.58
C ILE A 90 1.32 -1.80 2.61
N ALA A 91 1.19 -1.19 1.43
CA ALA A 91 0.26 -1.63 0.39
C ALA A 91 0.96 -1.74 -0.98
N PRO A 92 0.53 -2.67 -1.85
CA PRO A 92 0.97 -2.69 -3.24
C PRO A 92 0.32 -1.51 -3.98
N GLU A 93 0.96 -1.00 -5.04
CA GLU A 93 0.39 0.11 -5.83
C GLU A 93 -0.97 -0.24 -6.46
N LEU A 94 -1.26 -1.53 -6.64
CA LEU A 94 -2.57 -2.04 -7.09
C LEU A 94 -3.72 -1.71 -6.14
N ILE A 95 -3.47 -1.27 -4.91
CA ILE A 95 -4.53 -0.89 -3.97
C ILE A 95 -5.50 0.14 -4.58
N VAL A 96 -5.00 1.10 -5.36
CA VAL A 96 -5.82 2.08 -6.09
C VAL A 96 -6.73 1.40 -7.10
N HIS A 97 -6.19 0.43 -7.84
CA HIS A 97 -6.96 -0.34 -8.82
C HIS A 97 -8.01 -1.21 -8.14
N TYR A 98 -7.69 -1.87 -7.02
CA TYR A 98 -8.67 -2.67 -6.28
C TYR A 98 -9.83 -1.83 -5.76
N ILE A 99 -9.57 -0.62 -5.26
CA ILE A 99 -10.61 0.31 -4.81
C ILE A 99 -11.48 0.73 -6.00
N THR A 100 -10.86 1.26 -7.05
CA THR A 100 -11.58 1.93 -8.15
C THR A 100 -12.25 0.97 -9.12
N ALA A 101 -11.66 -0.20 -9.40
CA ALA A 101 -12.17 -1.16 -10.37
C ALA A 101 -12.94 -2.33 -9.73
N HIS A 102 -12.62 -2.67 -8.48
CA HIS A 102 -13.18 -3.85 -7.82
C HIS A 102 -13.96 -3.52 -6.54
N GLY A 103 -14.07 -2.24 -6.17
CA GLY A 103 -14.85 -1.79 -5.03
C GLY A 103 -14.31 -2.29 -3.69
N TYR A 104 -13.02 -2.63 -3.63
CA TYR A 104 -12.34 -2.94 -2.38
C TYR A 104 -12.43 -1.73 -1.43
N ARG A 105 -12.87 -1.98 -0.20
CA ARG A 105 -12.94 -0.98 0.86
C ARG A 105 -11.87 -1.28 1.90
N PRO A 106 -10.79 -0.49 1.97
CA PRO A 106 -9.73 -0.66 2.96
C PRO A 106 -10.23 -0.47 4.40
N PRO A 107 -9.46 -0.92 5.41
CA PRO A 107 -9.74 -0.61 6.82
C PRO A 107 -9.79 0.89 7.09
N ASP A 108 -10.70 1.33 7.97
CA ASP A 108 -10.89 2.76 8.28
C ASP A 108 -9.62 3.42 8.82
N THR A 109 -8.86 2.70 9.65
CA THR A 109 -7.57 3.19 10.17
C THR A 109 -6.53 3.45 9.08
N PHE A 110 -6.60 2.72 7.96
CA PHE A 110 -5.73 2.98 6.81
C PHE A 110 -6.20 4.22 6.05
N ILE A 111 -7.52 4.38 5.88
CA ILE A 111 -8.11 5.57 5.24
C ILE A 111 -7.70 6.83 6.01
N GLU A 112 -7.85 6.83 7.33
CA GLU A 112 -7.43 7.92 8.22
C GLU A 112 -5.93 8.20 8.10
N ALA A 113 -5.09 7.15 8.10
CA ALA A 113 -3.65 7.29 7.98
C ALA A 113 -3.24 7.91 6.63
N VAL A 114 -3.87 7.51 5.52
CA VAL A 114 -3.61 8.08 4.19
C VAL A 114 -3.94 9.57 4.14
N LEU A 115 -5.09 9.96 4.69
CA LEU A 115 -5.53 11.35 4.73
C LEU A 115 -4.65 12.22 5.64
N ALA A 116 -4.12 11.66 6.72
CA ALA A 116 -3.23 12.36 7.65
C ALA A 116 -1.74 12.31 7.24
N CYS A 117 -1.38 11.51 6.23
CA CYS A 117 0.01 11.30 5.82
C CYS A 117 0.53 12.53 5.04
N PRO A 118 1.66 13.13 5.46
CA PRO A 118 2.30 14.19 4.70
C PRO A 118 2.73 13.69 3.31
N PRO A 119 2.94 14.58 2.32
CA PRO A 119 3.39 14.19 0.99
C PRO A 119 4.64 13.30 1.06
N GLN A 120 4.67 12.25 0.25
CA GLN A 120 5.81 11.33 0.17
C GLN A 120 7.12 12.10 -0.03
N LYS A 121 8.18 11.64 0.62
CA LYS A 121 9.55 12.23 0.61
C LYS A 121 9.66 13.62 1.27
N SER A 122 8.56 14.26 1.68
CA SER A 122 8.67 15.50 2.45
C SER A 122 9.42 15.28 3.78
N PRO A 123 10.05 16.32 4.36
CA PRO A 123 10.74 16.21 5.65
C PRO A 123 9.83 15.64 6.75
N GLU A 124 8.57 16.08 6.81
CA GLU A 124 7.59 15.60 7.78
C GLU A 124 7.22 14.12 7.56
N TYR A 125 7.09 13.69 6.30
CA TYR A 125 6.89 12.29 5.97
C TYR A 125 8.08 11.43 6.44
N ILE A 126 9.30 11.86 6.16
CA ILE A 126 10.52 11.14 6.57
C ILE A 126 10.62 11.05 8.10
N GLU A 127 10.27 12.12 8.81
CA GLU A 127 10.23 12.14 10.28
C GLU A 127 9.25 11.09 10.82
N ARG A 128 8.02 11.04 10.29
CA ARG A 128 7.00 10.06 10.70
C ARG A 128 7.34 8.63 10.29
N LEU A 129 8.00 8.44 9.15
CA LEU A 129 8.38 7.13 8.62
C LEU A 129 9.54 6.49 9.42
N ARG A 130 10.53 7.29 9.80
CA ARG A 130 11.82 6.86 10.38
C ARG A 130 11.72 5.81 11.50
N PRO A 131 10.92 5.98 12.57
CA PRO A 131 10.91 5.03 13.69
C PRO A 131 10.48 3.62 13.26
N PHE A 132 9.51 3.53 12.35
CA PHE A 132 9.04 2.25 11.84
C PHE A 132 10.02 1.68 10.81
N TYR A 133 10.43 2.49 9.85
CA TYR A 133 11.25 2.04 8.73
C TYR A 133 12.60 1.48 9.19
N THR A 134 13.24 2.12 10.17
CA THR A 134 14.52 1.63 10.73
C THR A 134 14.40 0.30 11.48
N ARG A 135 13.21 -0.02 12.04
CA ARG A 135 12.94 -1.31 12.67
C ARG A 135 12.65 -2.40 11.64
N VAL A 136 11.90 -2.06 10.59
CA VAL A 136 11.55 -3.00 9.51
C VAL A 136 12.76 -3.28 8.60
N TYR A 137 13.59 -2.27 8.36
CA TYR A 137 14.77 -2.34 7.48
C TYR A 137 16.03 -1.80 8.17
N PRO A 138 16.62 -2.58 9.10
CA PRO A 138 17.83 -2.16 9.80
C PRO A 138 18.98 -1.90 8.82
N GLY A 139 19.57 -0.70 8.89
CA GLY A 139 20.71 -0.31 8.05
C GLY A 139 20.36 0.13 6.62
N ALA A 140 19.07 0.19 6.25
CA ALA A 140 18.66 0.76 4.98
C ALA A 140 18.65 2.30 5.03
N ASP A 141 19.07 2.94 3.93
CA ASP A 141 18.91 4.39 3.76
C ASP A 141 17.44 4.78 3.79
N LEU A 142 17.14 6.00 4.26
CA LEU A 142 15.79 6.60 4.24
C LEU A 142 15.54 7.33 2.90
N PRO A 143 14.28 7.68 2.57
CA PRO A 143 14.01 8.49 1.39
C PRO A 143 14.77 9.81 1.49
N ILE A 144 15.39 10.23 0.40
CA ILE A 144 15.86 11.60 0.23
C ILE A 144 14.69 12.50 -0.22
N PRO A 145 14.57 13.74 0.30
CA PRO A 145 13.56 14.69 -0.13
C PRO A 145 13.57 15.02 -1.63
#